data_AF-A0A1I5WIU1-F1
#
_entry.id   AF-A0A1I5WIU1-F1
#
_cell.length_a   1.000
_cell.length_b   1.000
_cell.length_c   1.000
_cell.angle_alpha   90.00
_cell.angle_beta   90.00
_cell.angle_gamma   90.00
#
_symmetry.space_group_name_H-M   'P 1'
#
loop_
_entity.id
_entity.type
_entity.pdbx_description
1 polymer ?
#
loop_
_entity_poly.entity_id
_entity_poly.type
_entity_poly.pdbx_seq_one_letter_code
_entity_poly.pdbx_strand_id
1 'polypeptide(L)' 'MSHDTNISEYKDKEFGYNWVNSSRFLFYLQVLCLIALFTGMSYYLYTYRYKGKPDVEIPANTLYTPQYK' A
#
# COMPACT_ATOMS: atom_id res chain seq x y z
N MET A 1 -15.77 -22.81 -41.44
CA MET A 1 -14.51 -23.39 -40.93
C MET A 1 -13.45 -22.34 -40.63
N SER A 2 -13.05 -21.45 -41.56
CA SER A 2 -12.06 -20.39 -41.28
C SER A 2 -12.62 -19.18 -40.50
N HIS A 3 -13.92 -18.91 -40.60
CA HIS A 3 -14.56 -17.82 -39.85
C HIS A 3 -14.72 -18.15 -38.36
N ASP A 4 -15.05 -19.41 -38.05
CA ASP A 4 -15.30 -19.88 -36.68
C ASP A 4 -14.02 -19.86 -35.83
N THR A 5 -12.87 -20.16 -36.45
CA THR A 5 -11.56 -20.11 -35.80
C THR A 5 -11.15 -18.68 -35.45
N ASN A 6 -11.42 -17.72 -36.34
CA ASN A 6 -11.10 -16.31 -36.09
C ASN A 6 -11.92 -15.71 -34.94
N ILE A 7 -13.22 -16.07 -34.87
CA ILE A 7 -14.10 -15.67 -33.77
C ILE A 7 -13.65 -16.30 -32.45
N SER A 8 -13.24 -17.57 -32.46
CA SER A 8 -12.73 -18.23 -31.24
C SER A 8 -11.44 -17.59 -30.73
N GLU A 9 -10.50 -17.26 -31.63
CA GLU A 9 -9.23 -16.63 -31.25
C GLU A 9 -9.43 -15.22 -30.67
N TYR A 10 -10.37 -14.46 -31.23
CA TYR A 10 -10.75 -13.15 -30.71
C TYR A 10 -11.33 -13.25 -29.30
N LYS A 11 -12.23 -14.22 -29.08
CA LYS A 11 -12.86 -14.48 -27.79
C LYS A 11 -11.86 -14.94 -26.72
N ASP A 12 -10.83 -15.69 -27.08
CA ASP A 12 -9.79 -16.11 -26.12
C ASP A 12 -8.89 -14.95 -25.67
N LYS A 13 -8.73 -13.93 -26.52
CA LYS A 13 -7.99 -12.69 -26.21
C LYS A 13 -8.84 -11.66 -25.48
N GLU A 14 -10.16 -11.82 -25.52
CA GLU A 14 -11.09 -10.88 -24.92
C GLU A 14 -11.19 -11.09 -23.40
N PHE A 15 -10.87 -10.03 -22.65
CA PHE A 15 -10.69 -10.10 -21.19
C PHE A 15 -11.95 -10.53 -20.43
N GLY A 16 -13.14 -10.23 -20.96
CA GLY A 16 -14.41 -10.62 -20.36
C GLY A 16 -14.83 -12.06 -20.66
N TYR A 17 -14.30 -12.66 -21.73
CA TYR A 17 -14.69 -13.99 -22.20
C TYR A 17 -13.76 -15.08 -21.65
N ASN A 18 -12.46 -14.80 -21.56
CA ASN A 18 -11.48 -15.72 -20.99
C ASN A 18 -11.26 -15.47 -19.49
N TRP A 19 -12.12 -16.07 -18.66
CA TRP A 19 -12.08 -15.98 -17.20
C TRP A 19 -10.78 -16.49 -16.56
N VAL A 20 -10.12 -17.47 -17.17
CA VAL A 20 -8.85 -18.02 -16.65
C VAL A 20 -7.73 -17.01 -16.80
N ASN A 21 -7.64 -16.34 -17.95
CA ASN A 21 -6.63 -15.31 -18.15
C ASN A 21 -6.93 -14.05 -17.32
N SER A 22 -8.21 -13.66 -17.27
CA SER A 22 -8.69 -12.52 -16.48
C SER A 22 -8.40 -12.66 -14.99
N SER A 23 -8.70 -13.82 -14.40
CA SER A 23 -8.46 -14.09 -12.97
C SER A 23 -6.98 -14.04 -12.60
N ARG A 24 -6.10 -14.60 -13.45
CA ARG A 24 -4.64 -14.51 -13.27
C ARG A 24 -4.15 -13.07 -13.28
N PHE A 25 -4.61 -12.27 -14.24
CA PHE A 25 -4.26 -10.85 -14.30
C PHE A 25 -4.71 -10.09 -13.03
N LEU A 26 -5.98 -10.26 -12.64
CA LEU A 26 -6.52 -9.59 -11.46
C LEU A 26 -5.80 -10.00 -10.17
N PHE A 27 -5.41 -11.26 -10.05
CA PHE A 27 -4.60 -11.73 -8.92
C PHE A 27 -3.26 -10.98 -8.84
N TYR A 28 -2.51 -10.88 -9.94
CA TYR A 28 -1.24 -10.14 -9.94
C TYR A 28 -1.43 -8.65 -9.65
N LEU A 29 -2.47 -8.03 -10.20
CA LEU A 29 -2.81 -6.64 -9.92
C LEU A 29 -3.12 -6.42 -8.43
N GLN A 30 -3.92 -7.31 -7.83
CA GLN A 30 -4.28 -7.25 -6.41
C GLN A 30 -3.05 -7.43 -5.52
N VAL A 31 -2.20 -8.43 -5.80
CA VAL A 31 -0.95 -8.65 -5.04
C VAL A 31 -0.03 -7.43 -5.16
N LEU A 32 0.10 -6.84 -6.34
CA LEU A 32 0.86 -5.61 -6.54
C LEU A 32 0.30 -4.46 -5.69
N CYS A 33 -1.00 -4.23 -5.72
CA CYS A 33 -1.65 -3.20 -4.90
C CYS A 33 -1.41 -3.44 -3.41
N LEU A 34 -1.52 -4.68 -2.93
CA LEU A 34 -1.28 -5.02 -1.53
C LEU A 34 0.16 -4.73 -1.12
N ILE A 35 1.14 -5.11 -1.94
CA ILE A 35 2.56 -4.82 -1.69
C ILE A 35 2.79 -3.30 -1.67
N ALA A 36 2.27 -2.58 -2.66
CA ALA A 36 2.41 -1.13 -2.74
C ALA A 36 1.83 -0.42 -1.51
N LEU A 37 0.64 -0.83 -1.07
CA LEU A 37 0.01 -0.30 0.14
C LEU A 37 0.81 -0.66 1.39
N PHE A 38 1.23 -1.91 1.55
CA PHE A 38 1.95 -2.35 2.75
C PHE A 38 3.32 -1.65 2.87
N THR A 39 4.07 -1.56 1.77
CA THR A 39 5.35 -0.84 1.73
C THR A 39 5.14 0.66 1.94
N GLY A 40 4.13 1.26 1.29
CA GLY A 40 3.81 2.69 1.48
C GLY A 40 3.43 3.00 2.94
N MET A 41 2.56 2.20 3.55
CA MET A 41 2.12 2.38 4.93
C MET A 41 3.26 2.18 5.93
N SER A 42 4.05 1.12 5.78
CA SER A 42 5.19 0.85 6.67
C SER A 42 6.26 1.94 6.56
N TYR A 43 6.55 2.43 5.36
CA TYR A 43 7.50 3.53 5.14
C TYR A 43 7.01 4.84 5.76
N TYR A 44 5.74 5.20 5.54
CA TYR A 44 5.15 6.40 6.13
C TYR A 44 5.15 6.35 7.66
N LEU A 45 4.78 5.21 8.24
CA LEU A 45 4.84 5.05 9.69
C LEU A 45 6.28 5.21 10.23
N TYR A 46 7.28 4.69 9.51
CA TYR A 46 8.68 4.82 9.90
C TYR A 46 9.18 6.27 9.85
N THR A 47 8.80 7.06 8.84
CA THR A 47 9.27 8.44 8.69
C THR A 47 8.64 9.39 9.70
N TYR A 48 7.35 9.17 10.02
CA TYR A 48 6.58 9.98 10.97
C TYR A 48 6.57 9.40 12.39
N ARG A 49 7.43 8.42 12.68
CA ARG A 49 7.58 7.88 14.03
C ARG A 49 7.97 8.98 15.02
N TYR A 50 7.60 8.78 16.28
CA TYR A 50 8.00 9.66 17.37
C TYR A 50 9.53 9.80 17.42
N LYS A 51 10.02 11.03 17.23
CA LYS A 51 11.46 11.33 17.10
C LYS A 51 12.18 11.49 18.46
N GLY A 52 11.44 11.42 19.56
CA GLY A 52 11.97 11.59 20.92
C GLY A 52 11.40 12.83 21.61
N LYS A 53 11.88 13.08 22.84
CA LYS A 53 11.55 14.30 23.59
C LYS A 53 12.24 15.49 22.92
N PRO A 54 11.50 16.45 22.34
CA PRO A 54 12.11 17.66 21.85
C PRO A 54 12.73 18.41 23.03
N ASP A 55 13.88 19.06 22.81
CA ASP A 55 14.47 19.96 23.79
C ASP A 55 13.62 21.24 23.81
N VAL A 56 12.56 21.19 24.61
CA VAL A 56 11.65 22.30 24.86
C VAL A 56 12.00 22.86 26.22
N GLU A 57 12.07 24.19 26.33
CA GLU A 57 12.21 24.85 27.61
C GLU A 57 10.95 24.59 28.45
N ILE A 58 11.09 23.68 29.41
CA ILE A 58 10.02 23.33 30.34
C ILE A 58 10.03 24.39 31.45
N PRO A 59 8.91 25.09 31.68
CA PRO A 59 8.86 26.10 32.73
C PRO A 59 9.04 25.47 34.12
N ALA A 60 9.79 26.15 34.98
CA ALA A 60 10.26 25.67 36.29
C ALA A 60 9.15 25.14 37.22
N ASN A 61 7.93 25.66 37.09
CA ASN A 61 6.76 25.28 37.88
C ASN A 61 6.15 23.92 37.48
N THR A 62 6.50 23.38 36.31
CA THR A 62 6.03 22.08 35.83
C THR A 62 7.03 20.95 36.09
N LEU A 63 8.22 21.27 36.59
CA LEU A 63 9.17 20.26 37.00
C LEU A 63 8.70 19.58 38.29
N TYR A 64 8.76 18.25 38.27
CA TYR A 64 8.44 17.42 39.43
C TYR A 64 9.39 17.69 40.62
N THR A 65 10.64 18.01 40.31
CA THR A 65 11.65 18.38 41.30
C THR A 65 11.63 19.90 41.52
N PRO A 66 11.31 20.39 42.73
CA PRO A 66 11.30 21.82 43.02
C PRO A 66 12.73 22.39 42.94
N GLN A 67 12.86 23.53 42.27
CA GLN A 67 14.10 24.32 42.21
C GLN A 67 14.02 25.42 43.28
N TYR A 68 14.95 25.43 44.23
CA TYR A 68 15.07 26.48 45.25
C TYR A 68 16.13 27.50 44.84
N LYS A 69 15.90 28.79 45.15
CA LYS A 69 16.85 29.89 44.91
C LYS A 69 17.84 30.03 46.06
#